data_AF-A0A7S1IHZ3-F1
#
_entry.id   AF-A0A7S1IHZ3-F1
#
_cell.length_a   1.000
_cell.length_b   1.000
_cell.length_c   1.000
_cell.angle_alpha   90.00
_cell.angle_beta   90.00
_cell.angle_gamma   90.00
#
_symmetry.space_group_name_H-M   'P 1'
#
loop_
_entity.id
_entity.type
_entity.pdbx_description
1 polymer ?
#
loop_
_entity_poly.entity_id
_entity_poly.type
_entity_poly.pdbx_seq_one_letter_code
_entity_poly.pdbx_strand_id
1 'polypeptide(L)'
;EASLTLKGPEGAVSAARTAIQALLQGSAQGTAEVEFDKSMLGFLTQAPADNRKALCPLEQLKRDTKCTRVVADRRENKVKIAGKKEAVEDCAQRLRQLLADNEKCS
;
A
#
# COMPACT_ATOMS: atom_id res chain seq x y z
N GLU A 1 -11.61 -26.52 -8.82
CA GLU A 1 -12.01 -25.51 -7.82
C GLU A 1 -12.32 -26.21 -6.50
N ALA A 2 -11.86 -25.68 -5.37
CA ALA A 2 -12.21 -26.22 -4.05
C ALA A 2 -13.47 -25.51 -3.55
N SER A 3 -14.60 -26.23 -3.49
CA SER A 3 -15.85 -25.70 -2.91
C SER A 3 -15.89 -25.98 -1.41
N LEU A 4 -15.86 -24.93 -0.60
CA LEU A 4 -15.99 -25.04 0.85
C LEU A 4 -17.49 -25.16 1.22
N THR A 5 -17.91 -26.32 1.72
CA THR A 5 -19.29 -26.53 2.19
C THR A 5 -19.37 -26.37 3.70
N LEU A 6 -20.08 -25.34 4.18
CA LEU A 6 -20.35 -25.14 5.61
C LEU A 6 -21.69 -25.81 5.97
N LYS A 7 -21.69 -26.68 6.98
CA LYS A 7 -22.91 -27.29 7.54
C LYS A 7 -23.08 -26.89 9.00
N GLY A 8 -24.27 -26.43 9.37
CA GLY A 8 -24.59 -26.00 10.72
C GLY A 8 -25.87 -25.17 10.75
N PRO A 9 -26.30 -24.72 11.94
CA PRO A 9 -27.44 -23.80 12.07
C PRO A 9 -27.18 -22.50 11.31
N GLU A 10 -28.22 -21.93 10.68
CA GLU A 10 -28.10 -20.77 9.78
C GLU A 10 -27.31 -19.61 10.39
N GLY A 11 -27.53 -19.31 11.67
CA GLY A 11 -26.80 -18.26 12.39
C GLY A 11 -25.28 -18.52 12.45
N ALA A 12 -24.87 -19.77 12.67
CA ALA A 12 -23.45 -20.14 12.72
C ALA A 12 -22.82 -20.18 11.33
N VAL A 13 -23.56 -20.63 10.30
CA VAL A 13 -23.10 -20.64 8.91
C VAL A 13 -22.91 -19.22 8.38
N SER A 14 -23.84 -18.31 8.71
CA SER A 14 -23.73 -16.89 8.36
C SER A 14 -22.51 -16.24 9.00
N ALA A 15 -22.32 -16.41 10.32
CA ALA A 15 -21.15 -15.90 11.03
C ALA A 15 -19.83 -16.47 10.48
N ALA A 16 -19.79 -17.77 10.19
CA ALA A 16 -18.62 -18.41 9.59
C ALA A 16 -18.33 -17.86 8.18
N ARG A 17 -19.34 -17.64 7.34
CA ARG A 17 -19.16 -17.00 6.02
C ARG A 17 -18.59 -15.60 6.15
N THR A 18 -19.11 -14.79 7.07
CA THR A 18 -18.59 -13.43 7.31
C THR A 18 -17.14 -13.47 7.78
N ALA A 19 -16.80 -14.36 8.72
CA ALA A 19 -15.44 -14.52 9.19
C ALA A 19 -14.48 -15.01 8.09
N ILE A 20 -14.91 -15.97 7.26
CA ILE A 20 -14.12 -16.47 6.11
C ILE A 20 -13.95 -15.36 5.07
N GLN A 21 -14.98 -14.58 4.78
CA GLN A 21 -14.89 -13.46 3.86
C GLN A 21 -13.95 -12.36 4.39
N ALA A 22 -14.02 -12.05 5.68
CA ALA A 22 -13.09 -11.14 6.34
C ALA A 22 -11.64 -11.68 6.34
N LEU A 23 -11.45 -12.99 6.54
CA LEU A 23 -10.15 -13.64 6.44
C LEU A 23 -9.61 -13.61 5.01
N LEU A 24 -10.43 -13.87 4.00
CA LEU A 24 -10.06 -13.80 2.59
C LEU A 24 -9.72 -12.36 2.18
N GLN A 25 -10.46 -11.38 2.67
CA GLN A 25 -10.18 -9.96 2.44
C GLN A 25 -8.89 -9.52 3.16
N GLY A 26 -8.69 -9.91 4.41
CA GLY A 26 -7.49 -9.62 5.20
C GLY A 26 -6.23 -10.39 4.75
N SER A 27 -6.41 -11.45 3.96
CA SER A 27 -5.35 -12.24 3.31
C SER A 27 -5.17 -11.87 1.84
N ALA A 28 -6.03 -11.02 1.28
CA ALA A 28 -5.93 -10.59 -0.10
C ALA A 28 -4.66 -9.77 -0.26
N GLN A 29 -3.75 -10.26 -1.11
CA GLN A 29 -2.61 -9.49 -1.57
C GLN A 29 -3.07 -8.60 -2.72
N GLY A 30 -2.66 -7.33 -2.67
CA GLY A 30 -2.90 -6.35 -3.72
C GLY A 30 -1.58 -5.81 -4.27
N THR A 31 -1.67 -5.24 -5.47
CA THR A 31 -0.62 -4.44 -6.07
C THR A 31 -1.21 -3.13 -6.56
N ALA A 32 -0.49 -2.03 -6.40
CA ALA A 32 -0.86 -0.73 -6.96
C ALA A 32 0.35 -0.08 -7.61
N GLU A 33 0.09 0.74 -8.62
CA GLU A 33 1.08 1.56 -9.30
C GLU A 33 0.66 3.03 -9.21
N VAL A 34 1.59 3.88 -8.83
CA VAL A 34 1.38 5.33 -8.73
C VAL A 34 2.41 6.04 -9.58
N GLU A 35 1.95 6.79 -10.57
CA GLU A 35 2.80 7.62 -11.42
C GLU A 35 3.27 8.87 -10.67
N PHE A 36 4.49 9.30 -10.94
CA PHE A 36 5.09 10.50 -10.37
C PHE A 36 5.90 11.26 -11.42
N ASP A 37 6.07 12.58 -11.27
CA ASP A 37 6.95 13.35 -12.15
C ASP A 37 8.43 13.00 -11.90
N LYS A 38 9.24 12.91 -12.96
CA LYS A 38 10.66 12.53 -12.85
C LYS A 38 11.45 13.39 -11.84
N SER A 39 11.07 14.66 -11.67
CA SER A 39 11.68 15.59 -10.71
C SER A 39 11.50 15.12 -9.25
N MET A 40 10.42 14.39 -8.98
CA MET A 40 10.07 13.85 -7.65
C MET A 40 10.92 12.65 -7.24
N LEU A 41 11.63 12.02 -8.18
CA LEU A 41 12.41 10.82 -7.89
C LEU A 41 13.50 11.08 -6.83
N GLY A 42 14.13 12.27 -6.91
CA GLY A 42 15.12 12.70 -5.94
C GLY A 42 14.51 12.81 -4.55
N PHE A 43 13.37 13.47 -4.43
CA PHE A 43 12.62 13.61 -3.18
C PHE A 43 12.19 12.25 -2.60
N LEU A 44 11.59 11.38 -3.41
CA LEU A 44 11.09 10.08 -2.96
C LEU A 44 12.19 9.14 -2.43
N THR A 45 13.40 9.22 -3.00
CA THR A 45 14.49 8.29 -2.70
C THR A 45 15.59 8.85 -1.81
N GLN A 46 15.66 10.16 -1.62
CA GLN A 46 16.65 10.80 -0.74
C GLN A 46 16.03 11.09 0.63
N ALA A 47 16.86 11.02 1.67
CA ALA A 47 16.49 11.49 2.99
C ALA A 47 16.44 13.04 2.98
N PRO A 48 15.48 13.66 3.70
CA PRO A 48 15.43 15.11 3.80
C PRO A 48 16.73 15.64 4.43
N ALA A 49 17.33 16.64 3.79
CA ALA A 49 18.63 17.17 4.16
C ALA A 49 18.71 17.72 5.59
N ASP A 50 17.56 18.16 6.12
CA ASP A 50 17.44 18.80 7.44
C ASP A 50 17.57 17.80 8.60
N ASN A 51 17.48 16.48 8.34
CA ASN A 51 17.44 15.49 9.41
C ASN A 51 18.29 14.26 9.10
N ARG A 52 19.48 14.17 9.71
CA ARG A 52 20.44 13.04 9.51
C ARG A 52 19.91 11.66 9.93
N LYS A 53 18.78 11.60 10.65
CA LYS A 53 18.10 10.36 11.06
C LYS A 53 16.80 10.09 10.29
N ALA A 54 16.39 10.99 9.40
CA ALA A 54 15.17 10.78 8.63
C ALA A 54 15.39 9.70 7.57
N LEU A 55 14.38 8.86 7.42
CA LEU A 55 14.29 7.90 6.32
C LEU A 55 13.84 8.66 5.06
N CYS A 56 14.14 8.10 3.89
CA CYS A 56 13.56 8.64 2.67
C CYS A 56 12.01 8.45 2.69
N PRO A 57 11.25 9.30 1.97
CA PRO A 57 9.80 9.26 1.97
C PRO A 57 9.20 7.88 1.68
N LEU A 58 9.80 7.10 0.78
CA LEU A 58 9.31 5.75 0.46
C LEU A 58 9.51 4.75 1.60
N GLU A 59 10.62 4.83 2.33
CA GLU A 59 10.85 3.99 3.50
C GLU A 59 9.93 4.37 4.67
N GLN A 60 9.68 5.67 4.85
CA GLN A 60 8.73 6.16 5.83
C GLN A 60 7.30 5.71 5.49
N LEU A 61 6.89 5.86 4.23
CA LEU A 61 5.60 5.39 3.73
C LEU A 61 5.40 3.89 3.98
N LYS A 62 6.43 3.08 3.72
CA LYS A 62 6.40 1.63 3.98
C LYS A 62 6.18 1.31 5.46
N ARG A 63 6.79 2.07 6.39
CA ARG A 63 6.59 1.89 7.84
C ARG A 63 5.21 2.32 8.30
N ASP A 64 4.72 3.46 7.83
CA ASP A 64 3.41 4.02 8.21
C ASP A 64 2.25 3.12 7.79
N THR A 65 2.31 2.59 6.56
CA THR A 65 1.15 1.93 5.91
C THR A 65 1.18 0.41 5.97
N LYS A 66 2.21 -0.19 6.60
CA LYS A 66 2.41 -1.65 6.69
C LYS A 66 2.44 -2.37 5.33
N CYS A 67 2.73 -1.66 4.24
CA CYS A 67 2.96 -2.30 2.96
C CYS A 67 4.21 -3.17 2.98
N THR A 68 4.13 -4.32 2.32
CA THR A 68 5.22 -5.28 2.29
C THR A 68 6.34 -4.82 1.36
N ARG A 69 6.00 -4.16 0.25
CA ARG A 69 6.94 -3.71 -0.77
C ARG A 69 6.49 -2.38 -1.37
N VAL A 70 7.42 -1.42 -1.43
CA VAL A 70 7.26 -0.12 -2.09
C VAL A 70 8.55 0.12 -2.86
N VAL A 71 8.47 0.20 -4.19
CA VAL A 71 9.64 0.34 -5.07
C VAL A 71 9.37 1.39 -6.13
N ALA A 72 10.22 2.42 -6.20
CA ALA A 72 10.18 3.38 -7.28
C ALA A 72 10.92 2.84 -8.51
N ASP A 73 10.18 2.69 -9.61
CA ASP A 73 10.69 2.40 -10.94
C ASP A 73 11.10 3.71 -11.62
N ARG A 74 12.41 3.92 -11.72
CA ARG A 74 13.01 5.13 -12.30
C ARG A 74 12.85 5.21 -13.82
N ARG A 75 12.61 4.07 -14.49
CA ARG A 75 12.49 4.01 -15.95
C ARG A 75 11.07 4.35 -16.38
N GLU A 76 10.10 3.91 -15.59
CA GLU A 76 8.68 4.11 -15.86
C GLU A 76 8.07 5.31 -15.12
N ASN A 77 8.83 5.96 -14.23
CA ASN A 77 8.34 7.01 -13.31
C ASN A 77 7.10 6.56 -12.50
N LYS A 78 7.16 5.32 -11.99
CA LYS A 78 6.05 4.68 -11.26
C LYS A 78 6.53 4.08 -9.95
N VAL A 79 5.76 4.22 -8.87
CA VAL A 79 6.00 3.47 -7.63
C VAL A 79 5.10 2.24 -7.62
N LYS A 80 5.73 1.07 -7.57
CA LYS A 80 5.07 -0.23 -7.44
C LYS A 80 4.94 -0.56 -5.97
N ILE A 81 3.70 -0.75 -5.52
CA ILE A 81 3.33 -1.06 -4.14
C ILE A 81 2.72 -2.45 -4.12
N ALA A 82 3.15 -3.30 -3.18
CA ALA A 82 2.58 -4.62 -2.97
C ALA A 82 2.45 -4.94 -1.48
N GLY A 83 1.40 -5.67 -1.13
CA GLY A 83 1.13 -6.05 0.26
C GLY A 83 -0.32 -6.46 0.45
N LYS A 84 -0.84 -6.35 1.67
CA LYS A 84 -2.26 -6.55 1.92
C LYS A 84 -3.08 -5.52 1.16
N LYS A 85 -4.20 -5.93 0.56
CA LYS A 85 -5.03 -5.05 -0.28
C LYS A 85 -5.35 -3.72 0.39
N GLU A 86 -5.83 -3.75 1.63
CA GLU A 86 -6.12 -2.54 2.43
C GLU A 86 -4.88 -1.65 2.64
N ALA A 87 -3.74 -2.26 2.96
CA ALA A 87 -2.47 -1.53 3.13
C ALA A 87 -1.99 -0.89 1.83
N VAL A 88 -2.15 -1.59 0.70
CA VAL A 88 -1.77 -1.11 -0.63
C VAL A 88 -2.60 0.10 -1.04
N GLU A 89 -3.91 0.08 -0.77
CA GLU A 89 -4.79 1.22 -1.03
C GLU A 89 -4.40 2.44 -0.18
N ASP A 90 -4.17 2.24 1.12
CA ASP A 90 -3.74 3.31 2.04
C ASP A 90 -2.37 3.90 1.63
N CYS A 91 -1.41 3.05 1.29
CA CYS A 91 -0.08 3.43 0.83
C CYS A 91 -0.10 4.19 -0.49
N ALA A 92 -0.90 3.74 -1.46
CA ALA A 92 -1.06 4.44 -2.72
C ALA A 92 -1.69 5.83 -2.51
N GLN A 93 -2.69 5.95 -1.63
CA GLN A 93 -3.31 7.22 -1.31
C GLN A 93 -2.34 8.18 -0.61
N ARG A 94 -1.60 7.70 0.40
CA ARG A 94 -0.62 8.49 1.15
C ARG A 94 0.54 8.93 0.24
N LEU A 95 0.97 8.08 -0.69
CA LEU A 95 1.95 8.45 -1.71
C LEU A 95 1.45 9.56 -2.63
N ARG A 96 0.23 9.45 -3.17
CA ARG A 96 -0.37 10.51 -4.01
C ARG A 96 -0.46 11.83 -3.26
N GLN A 97 -0.83 11.80 -1.98
CA GLN A 97 -0.89 13.00 -1.16
C GLN A 97 0.49 13.62 -0.98
N LEU A 98 1.53 12.81 -0.76
CA LEU A 98 2.91 13.25 -0.62
C LEU A 98 3.47 13.85 -1.93
N LEU A 99 3.08 13.30 -3.08
CA LEU A 99 3.41 13.88 -4.38
C LEU A 99 2.74 15.25 -4.56
N ALA A 100 1.43 15.33 -4.30
CA ALA A 100 0.66 16.56 -4.45
C ALA A 100 1.08 17.68 -3.48
N ASP A 101 1.52 17.35 -2.27
CA ASP A 101 2.01 18.32 -1.29
C ASP A 101 3.33 18.96 -1.72
N ASN A 102 4.22 18.16 -2.33
CA ASN A 102 5.50 18.64 -2.82
C ASN A 102 5.36 19.47 -4.11
N GLU A 103 4.43 19.13 -5.00
CA GLU A 103 4.09 19.96 -6.18
C GLU A 103 3.59 21.35 -5.78
N LYS A 104 2.91 21.48 -4.63
CA LYS A 104 2.45 22.79 -4.12
C LYS A 104 3.55 23.61 -3.45
N CYS A 105 4.66 22.97 -3.08
CA CYS A 105 5.81 23.62 -2.43
C CYS A 105 6.98 23.89 -3.39
N SER A 106 6.87 23.51 -4.66
CA SER A 106 7.82 23.84 -5.74
C SER A 106 7.39 25.11 -6.49
#